data_AF-A0A3D2UZV7-F1
#
_entry.id   AF-A0A3D2UZV7-F1
#
_cell.length_a   1.000
_cell.length_b   1.000
_cell.length_c   1.000
_cell.angle_alpha   90.00
_cell.angle_beta   90.00
_cell.angle_gamma   90.00
#
_symmetry.space_group_name_H-M   'P 1'
#
loop_
_entity.id
_entity.type
_entity.pdbx_description
1 polymer ?
#
loop_
_entity_poly.entity_id
_entity_poly.type
_entity_poly.pdbx_seq_one_letter_code
_entity_poly.pdbx_strand_id
1 'polypeptide(L)'
;MSPNLKKIFKLIKVWPLKDEDRFFPNLKEKPIGVQVGRAFKRAGIPWGSFHHFRHFAACYLINNDVPLEVVRELLGHSDIKSTLVYARLKGEKLQDAVRVFDTNLTQVGSQ
;
A
#
# COMPACT_ATOMS: atom_id res chain seq x y z
N MET A 1 -1.16 20.99 -5.43
CA MET A 1 -2.32 20.21 -5.92
C MET A 1 -3.17 21.07 -6.83
N SER A 2 -3.50 20.62 -8.06
CA SER A 2 -4.20 21.46 -9.03
C SER A 2 -5.63 21.83 -8.57
N PRO A 3 -6.18 22.99 -8.99
CA PRO A 3 -7.54 23.42 -8.61
C PRO A 3 -8.62 22.39 -8.98
N ASN A 4 -8.48 21.75 -10.15
CA ASN A 4 -9.39 20.70 -10.60
C ASN A 4 -9.36 19.47 -9.70
N LEU A 5 -8.18 19.09 -9.22
CA LEU A 5 -8.04 17.93 -8.35
C LEU A 5 -8.68 18.18 -6.97
N LYS A 6 -8.52 19.39 -6.41
CA LYS A 6 -9.20 19.80 -5.18
C LYS A 6 -10.73 19.72 -5.29
N LYS A 7 -11.29 20.11 -6.44
CA LYS A 7 -12.74 20.03 -6.69
C LYS A 7 -13.22 18.58 -6.73
N ILE A 8 -12.46 17.68 -7.36
CA ILE A 8 -12.78 16.24 -7.42
C ILE A 8 -12.70 15.60 -6.03
N PHE A 9 -11.64 15.87 -5.27
CA PHE A 9 -11.48 15.31 -3.91
C PHE A 9 -12.58 15.77 -2.95
N LYS A 10 -13.14 16.99 -3.13
CA LYS A 10 -14.32 17.45 -2.36
C LYS A 10 -15.61 16.70 -2.69
N LEU A 11 -15.70 15.99 -3.82
CA LEU A 11 -16.85 15.18 -4.21
C LEU A 11 -16.80 13.75 -3.66
N ILE A 12 -15.68 13.37 -3.01
CA ILE A 12 -15.59 12.08 -2.34
C ILE A 12 -16.52 12.13 -1.13
N LYS A 13 -17.71 11.54 -1.27
CA LYS A 13 -18.63 11.33 -0.15
C LYS A 13 -17.92 10.48 0.91
N VAL A 14 -18.10 10.89 2.15
CA VAL A 14 -17.55 10.27 3.36
C VAL A 14 -17.91 8.79 3.41
N TRP A 15 -16.93 7.99 3.79
CA TRP A 15 -17.06 6.55 4.02
C TRP A 15 -18.12 6.25 5.11
N PRO A 16 -18.91 5.15 4.99
CA PRO A 16 -18.89 4.14 3.95
C PRO A 16 -19.70 4.52 2.70
N LEU A 17 -19.17 4.21 1.53
CA LEU A 17 -19.90 4.30 0.26
C LEU A 17 -20.97 3.20 0.23
N LYS A 18 -22.22 3.55 -0.08
CA LYS A 18 -23.25 2.56 -0.38
C LYS A 18 -23.02 1.98 -1.78
N ASP A 19 -23.55 0.79 -2.05
CA ASP A 19 -23.40 0.13 -3.35
C ASP A 19 -23.99 0.97 -4.50
N GLU A 20 -25.02 1.78 -4.22
CA GLU A 20 -25.58 2.76 -5.16
C GLU A 20 -24.71 4.04 -5.36
N ASP A 21 -23.81 4.38 -4.43
CA ASP A 21 -22.97 5.59 -4.47
C ASP A 21 -21.71 5.37 -5.33
N ARG A 22 -21.88 4.96 -6.59
CA ARG A 22 -20.75 4.85 -7.53
C ARG A 22 -20.06 6.21 -7.70
N PHE A 23 -18.79 6.30 -7.33
CA PHE A 23 -17.98 7.51 -7.55
C PHE A 23 -17.80 7.82 -9.05
N PHE A 24 -17.79 6.78 -9.88
CA PHE A 24 -17.74 6.88 -11.34
C PHE A 24 -18.95 6.16 -11.97
N PRO A 25 -20.17 6.73 -11.90
CA PRO A 25 -21.40 6.03 -12.28
C PRO A 25 -21.46 5.65 -13.76
N ASN A 26 -20.82 6.44 -14.62
CA ASN A 26 -20.83 6.27 -16.08
C ASN A 26 -19.54 5.67 -16.63
N LEU A 27 -18.62 5.20 -15.77
CA LEU A 27 -17.32 4.70 -16.20
C LEU A 27 -17.29 3.18 -16.18
N LYS A 28 -16.91 2.57 -17.31
CA LYS A 28 -16.54 1.15 -17.34
C LYS A 28 -15.17 1.01 -16.69
N GLU A 29 -14.97 -0.01 -15.84
CA GLU A 29 -13.73 -0.20 -15.08
C GLU A 29 -12.49 -0.43 -15.95
N LYS A 30 -12.63 -1.15 -17.06
CA LYS A 30 -11.56 -1.46 -18.02
C LYS A 30 -10.77 -0.21 -18.48
N PRO A 31 -11.45 0.89 -18.89
CA PRO A 31 -10.81 2.17 -19.18
C PRO A 31 -9.81 2.68 -18.13
N ILE A 32 -10.08 2.51 -16.83
CA ILE A 32 -9.20 3.02 -15.76
C ILE A 32 -7.85 2.32 -15.82
N GLY A 33 -7.86 0.98 -15.86
CA GLY A 33 -6.64 0.18 -15.92
C GLY A 33 -5.79 0.52 -17.14
N VAL A 34 -6.43 0.73 -18.30
CA VAL A 34 -5.76 1.14 -19.54
C VAL A 34 -5.11 2.51 -19.40
N GLN A 35 -5.82 3.52 -18.88
CA GLN A 35 -5.26 4.87 -18.74
C GLN A 35 -4.09 4.90 -17.75
N VAL A 36 -4.19 4.12 -16.67
CA VAL A 36 -3.11 3.98 -15.69
C VAL A 36 -1.90 3.30 -16.32
N GLY A 37 -2.07 2.20 -17.06
CA GLY A 37 -0.98 1.56 -17.79
C GLY A 37 -0.30 2.51 -18.79
N ARG A 38 -1.08 3.35 -19.49
CA ARG A 38 -0.52 4.40 -20.36
C ARG A 38 0.27 5.45 -19.59
N ALA A 39 -0.17 5.82 -18.39
CA ALA A 39 0.57 6.75 -17.52
C ALA A 39 1.89 6.14 -17.07
N PHE A 40 1.90 4.88 -16.63
CA PHE A 40 3.11 4.13 -16.29
C PHE A 40 4.09 4.04 -17.47
N LYS A 41 3.60 3.78 -18.68
CA LYS A 41 4.43 3.78 -19.89
C LYS A 41 5.07 5.16 -20.16
N ARG A 42 4.32 6.25 -20.00
CA ARG A 42 4.87 7.62 -20.12
C ARG A 42 5.90 7.95 -19.03
N ALA A 43 5.76 7.34 -17.85
CA ALA A 43 6.70 7.49 -16.75
C ALA A 43 7.95 6.60 -16.86
N GLY A 44 8.11 5.83 -17.96
CA GLY A 44 9.25 4.93 -18.14
C GLY A 44 9.16 3.61 -17.39
N ILE A 45 7.97 3.23 -16.92
CA ILE A 45 7.73 2.01 -16.11
C ILE A 45 6.73 1.13 -16.87
N PRO A 46 7.11 0.46 -17.97
CA PRO A 46 6.17 -0.21 -18.87
C PRO A 46 5.47 -1.43 -18.26
N TRP A 47 6.03 -2.01 -17.19
CA TRP A 47 5.46 -3.14 -16.44
C TRP A 47 4.48 -2.69 -15.34
N GLY A 48 4.38 -1.39 -15.08
CA GLY A 48 3.52 -0.83 -14.05
C GLY A 48 2.04 -0.97 -14.38
N SER A 49 1.23 -1.20 -13.35
CA SER A 49 -0.22 -1.39 -13.48
C SER A 49 -0.94 -0.77 -12.30
N PHE A 50 -2.27 -0.62 -12.40
CA PHE A 50 -3.08 -0.05 -11.32
C PHE A 50 -2.93 -0.81 -9.98
N HIS A 51 -2.66 -2.12 -10.03
CA HIS A 51 -2.43 -2.93 -8.83
C HIS A 51 -1.17 -2.52 -8.06
N HIS A 52 -0.18 -1.91 -8.73
CA HIS A 52 1.05 -1.47 -8.08
C HIS A 52 0.83 -0.32 -7.08
N PHE A 53 -0.24 0.48 -7.24
CA PHE A 53 -0.60 1.47 -6.23
C PHE A 53 -1.03 0.81 -4.91
N ARG A 54 -1.76 -0.30 -4.99
CA ARG A 54 -2.12 -1.10 -3.82
C ARG A 54 -0.89 -1.71 -3.17
N HIS A 55 0.04 -2.22 -3.97
CA HIS A 55 1.32 -2.71 -3.44
C HIS A 55 2.11 -1.61 -2.75
N PHE A 56 2.26 -0.45 -3.39
CA PHE A 56 2.98 0.69 -2.82
C PHE A 56 2.39 1.13 -1.47
N ALA A 57 1.07 1.26 -1.38
CA ALA A 57 0.40 1.65 -0.14
C ALA A 57 0.66 0.63 0.99
N ALA A 58 0.54 -0.67 0.69
CA ALA A 58 0.78 -1.73 1.67
C ALA A 58 2.24 -1.73 2.15
N CYS A 59 3.21 -1.70 1.22
CA CYS A 59 4.63 -1.65 1.53
C CYS A 59 5.00 -0.41 2.34
N TYR A 60 4.47 0.76 1.95
CA TYR A 60 4.71 2.03 2.64
C TYR A 60 4.23 1.98 4.09
N LEU A 61 3.01 1.50 4.34
CA LEU A 61 2.47 1.41 5.70
C LEU A 61 3.25 0.42 6.57
N ILE A 62 3.62 -0.74 6.02
CA ILE A 62 4.41 -1.75 6.74
C ILE A 62 5.81 -1.22 7.08
N ASN A 63 6.44 -0.48 6.17
CA ASN A 63 7.74 0.14 6.41
C ASN A 63 7.69 1.22 7.49
N ASN A 64 6.54 1.87 7.68
CA ASN A 64 6.27 2.82 8.76
C ASN A 64 5.66 2.14 10.01
N ASP A 65 5.94 0.85 10.18
CA ASP A 65 5.61 0.06 11.38
C ASP A 65 4.11 -0.03 11.72
N VAL A 66 3.24 0.20 10.74
CA VAL A 66 1.81 -0.06 10.87
C VAL A 66 1.59 -1.58 10.99
N PRO A 67 0.76 -2.05 11.96
CA PRO A 67 0.46 -3.46 12.12
C PRO A 67 -0.16 -4.08 10.86
N LEU A 68 0.19 -5.34 10.57
CA LEU A 68 -0.27 -6.07 9.39
C LEU A 68 -1.80 -6.22 9.38
N GLU A 69 -2.40 -6.32 10.56
CA GLU A 69 -3.84 -6.41 10.79
C GLU A 69 -4.55 -5.12 10.34
N VAL A 70 -3.99 -3.96 10.68
CA VAL A 70 -4.50 -2.65 10.27
C VAL A 70 -4.37 -2.47 8.77
N VAL A 71 -3.24 -2.88 8.19
CA VAL A 71 -3.05 -2.85 6.74
C VAL A 71 -4.01 -3.82 6.03
N ARG A 72 -4.28 -5.00 6.60
CA ARG A 72 -5.27 -5.95 6.07
C ARG A 72 -6.66 -5.34 6.00
N GLU A 73 -7.08 -4.68 7.07
CA GLU A 73 -8.38 -4.01 7.18
C GLU A 73 -8.49 -2.85 6.18
N LEU A 74 -7.47 -1.99 6.11
CA LEU A 74 -7.42 -0.88 5.14
C LEU A 74 -7.52 -1.37 3.70
N LEU A 75 -6.86 -2.49 3.39
CA LEU A 75 -6.90 -3.08 2.06
C LEU A 75 -8.21 -3.83 1.79
N GLY A 76 -8.99 -4.17 2.82
CA GLY A 76 -10.21 -4.98 2.69
C GLY A 76 -9.92 -6.44 2.32
N HIS A 77 -8.77 -6.99 2.77
CA HIS A 77 -8.49 -8.41 2.59
C HIS A 77 -9.25 -9.25 3.61
N SER A 78 -10.05 -10.20 3.14
CA SER A 78 -10.76 -11.16 3.99
C SER A 78 -9.82 -12.16 4.68
N ASP A 79 -8.69 -12.49 4.05
CA ASP A 79 -7.65 -13.36 4.60
C ASP A 79 -6.33 -12.59 4.80
N ILE A 80 -5.69 -12.81 5.96
CA ILE A 80 -4.36 -12.27 6.25
C ILE A 80 -3.29 -12.83 5.31
N LYS A 81 -3.48 -14.02 4.74
CA LYS A 81 -2.53 -14.63 3.78
C LYS A 81 -2.24 -13.73 2.58
N SER A 82 -3.24 -13.01 2.06
CA SER A 82 -3.06 -12.05 0.97
C SER A 82 -2.22 -10.84 1.37
N THR A 83 -2.14 -10.54 2.67
CA THR A 83 -1.35 -9.43 3.23
C THR A 83 0.07 -9.88 3.60
N LEU A 84 0.28 -11.17 3.91
CA LEU A 84 1.60 -11.73 4.20
C LEU A 84 2.61 -11.61 3.05
N VAL A 85 2.14 -11.45 1.80
CA VAL A 85 3.00 -11.11 0.65
C VAL A 85 3.81 -9.84 0.89
N TYR A 86 3.31 -8.90 1.69
CA TYR A 86 4.01 -7.67 2.06
C TYR A 86 4.91 -7.80 3.30
N ALA A 87 4.70 -8.83 4.12
CA ALA A 87 5.46 -9.03 5.36
C ALA A 87 6.93 -9.38 5.11
N ARG A 88 7.31 -9.80 3.89
CA ARG A 88 8.71 -10.03 3.50
C ARG A 88 9.60 -8.79 3.72
N LEU A 89 9.04 -7.59 3.65
CA LEU A 89 9.76 -6.34 3.92
C LEU A 89 10.21 -6.22 5.40
N LYS A 90 9.50 -6.88 6.33
CA LYS A 90 9.92 -6.96 7.73
C LYS A 90 11.03 -7.98 7.96
N GLY A 91 11.31 -8.88 7.00
CA GLY A 91 12.37 -9.89 7.13
C GLY A 91 13.76 -9.25 7.24
N GLU A 92 14.02 -8.19 6.47
CA GLU A 92 15.27 -7.42 6.54
C GLU A 92 15.37 -6.67 7.89
N LYS A 93 14.30 -5.97 8.30
CA LYS A 93 14.24 -5.33 9.64
C LYS A 93 14.43 -6.32 10.79
N LEU A 94 13.93 -7.54 10.66
CA LEU A 94 14.08 -8.59 11.68
C LEU A 94 15.54 -9.06 11.77
N GLN A 95 16.22 -9.25 10.65
CA GLN A 95 17.64 -9.59 10.64
C GLN A 95 18.48 -8.48 11.27
N ASP A 96 18.17 -7.22 10.99
CA ASP A 96 18.83 -6.08 11.62
C ASP A 96 18.57 -6.04 13.13
N ALA A 97 17.32 -6.28 13.56
CA ALA A 97 16.97 -6.33 14.99
C ALA A 97 17.68 -7.46 15.74
N VAL A 98 17.75 -8.66 15.14
CA VAL A 98 18.51 -9.80 15.70
C VAL A 98 19.99 -9.46 15.80
N ARG A 99 20.57 -8.83 14.77
CA ARG A 99 21.98 -8.43 14.77
C ARG A 99 22.31 -7.41 15.86
N VAL A 100 21.43 -6.43 16.09
CA VAL A 100 21.57 -5.47 17.20
C VAL A 100 21.47 -6.18 18.54
N PHE A 101 20.52 -7.11 18.69
CA PHE A 101 20.37 -7.91 19.91
C PHE A 101 21.61 -8.74 20.23
N ASP A 102 22.16 -9.46 19.23
CA ASP A 102 23.39 -10.26 19.37
C ASP A 102 24.59 -9.38 19.76
N THR A 103 24.72 -8.20 19.14
CA THR A 103 25.81 -7.26 19.43
C THR A 103 25.76 -6.78 20.89
N ASN A 104 24.57 -6.45 21.39
CA ASN A 104 24.38 -5.99 22.77
C ASN A 104 24.65 -7.09 23.80
N LEU A 105 24.26 -8.34 23.54
CA LEU A 105 24.56 -9.47 24.43
C LEU A 105 26.07 -9.75 24.53
N THR A 106 26.81 -9.56 23.44
CA THR A 106 28.25 -9.79 23.41
C THR A 106 29.02 -8.77 24.26
N GLN A 107 28.50 -7.54 24.39
CA GLN A 107 29.10 -6.47 25.21
C GLN A 107 28.83 -6.64 26.71
N VAL A 108 27.70 -7.25 27.09
CA VAL A 108 27.35 -7.48 28.50
C VAL A 108 28.16 -8.63 29.12
N GLY A 109 28.59 -9.61 28.32
CA GLY A 109 29.41 -10.74 28.80
C GLY A 109 30.91 -10.45 28.93
N SER A 110 31.36 -9.22 28.62
CA SER A 110 32.78 -8.83 28.61
C SER A 110 33.14 -7.82 29.72
N GLN A 111 32.27 -7.63 30.72
CA GLN A 111 32.53 -6.82 31.92
C GLN A 111 32.71 -7.69 33.16
#